data_AF-A0A9E6TXG3-F1
#
_entry.id   AF-A0A9E6TXG3-F1
#
_cell.length_a   1.000
_cell.length_b   1.000
_cell.length_c   1.000
_cell.angle_alpha   90.00
_cell.angle_beta   90.00
_cell.angle_gamma   90.00
#
_symmetry.space_group_name_H-M   'P 1'
#
loop_
_entity.id
_entity.type
_entity.pdbx_description
1 polymer ?
#
loop_
_entity_poly.entity_id
_entity_poly.type
_entity_poly.pdbx_seq_one_letter_code
_entity_poly.pdbx_strand_id
1 'polypeptide(L)' 'MKKLILAVGLMALAGGALAAGKPCEELKAEIAAKLDAKGVKGYTLEIVNKGEPAGKVVGTCEGGTKEIVYRRG' A
#
# COMPACT_ATOMS: atom_id res chain seq x y z
N MET A 1 -25.22 -21.54 -6.18
CA MET A 1 -24.07 -22.32 -6.76
C MET A 1 -23.83 -21.82 -8.17
N LYS A 2 -22.67 -21.18 -8.42
CA LYS A 2 -22.04 -20.69 -9.68
C LYS A 2 -21.19 -19.43 -9.37
N LYS A 3 -20.52 -19.33 -8.22
CA LYS A 3 -19.12 -19.74 -8.00
C LYS A 3 -18.26 -19.75 -9.29
N LEU A 4 -17.36 -18.77 -9.34
CA LEU A 4 -15.97 -18.88 -9.82
C LEU A 4 -15.67 -18.69 -11.31
N ILE A 5 -15.95 -17.53 -11.93
CA ILE A 5 -15.12 -17.07 -13.07
C ILE A 5 -15.10 -15.53 -13.10
N LEU A 6 -14.19 -14.92 -12.34
CA LEU A 6 -13.60 -13.60 -12.62
C LEU A 6 -12.26 -13.50 -11.88
N ALA A 7 -11.52 -14.61 -11.92
CA ALA A 7 -10.19 -14.80 -11.37
C ALA A 7 -9.15 -14.70 -12.48
N VAL A 8 -9.07 -13.56 -13.19
CA VAL A 8 -7.94 -13.22 -14.06
C VAL A 8 -7.90 -11.69 -14.13
N GLY A 9 -6.94 -11.06 -13.47
CA GLY A 9 -6.77 -9.61 -13.59
C GLY A 9 -6.02 -8.87 -12.48
N LEU A 10 -5.48 -9.56 -11.47
CA LEU A 10 -4.65 -8.89 -10.45
C LEU A 10 -3.27 -9.54 -10.28
N MET A 11 -2.69 -10.04 -11.38
CA MET A 11 -1.29 -10.50 -11.44
C MET A 11 -0.36 -9.47 -12.10
N ALA A 12 -0.74 -8.18 -12.10
CA ALA A 12 0.06 -7.08 -12.66
C ALA A 12 0.84 -6.28 -11.60
N LEU A 13 1.31 -6.94 -10.54
CA LEU A 13 2.33 -6.40 -9.63
C LEU A 13 3.47 -7.38 -9.40
N ALA A 14 3.79 -8.20 -10.42
CA ALA A 14 5.17 -8.60 -10.64
C ALA A 14 5.94 -7.35 -11.12
N GLY A 15 6.33 -6.50 -10.16
CA GLY A 15 7.08 -5.29 -10.39
C GLY A 15 8.18 -5.19 -9.34
N GLY A 16 9.33 -5.79 -9.64
CA GLY A 16 10.59 -5.56 -8.94
C GLY A 16 11.05 -6.75 -8.11
N ALA A 17 11.85 -7.61 -8.74
CA ALA A 17 12.87 -8.35 -8.04
C ALA A 17 13.83 -7.36 -7.36
N LEU A 18 13.54 -6.98 -6.11
CA LEU A 18 14.48 -6.26 -5.26
C LEU A 18 14.34 -6.82 -3.85
N ALA A 19 15.30 -7.67 -3.48
CA ALA A 19 15.59 -8.05 -2.10
C ALA A 19 16.03 -6.85 -1.22
N ALA A 20 15.96 -5.63 -1.74
CA ALA A 20 15.93 -4.38 -0.98
C ALA A 20 14.51 -3.82 -1.12
N GLY A 21 13.68 -3.95 -0.08
CA GLY A 21 12.29 -3.50 -0.17
C GLY A 21 12.20 -2.04 -0.61
N LYS A 22 11.19 -1.72 -1.44
CA LYS A 22 10.99 -0.37 -1.98
C LYS A 22 11.15 0.69 -0.89
N PRO A 23 11.79 1.84 -1.18
CA PRO A 23 11.86 2.94 -0.25
C PRO A 23 10.43 3.39 0.10
N CYS A 24 10.18 3.66 1.38
CA CYS A 24 8.84 3.99 1.86
C CYS A 24 8.22 5.18 1.14
N GLU A 25 9.03 6.16 0.73
CA GLU A 25 8.59 7.33 -0.02
C GLU A 25 8.00 6.98 -1.39
N GLU A 26 8.62 6.05 -2.13
CA GLU A 26 8.13 5.65 -3.45
C GLU A 26 6.82 4.85 -3.33
N LEU A 27 6.76 3.91 -2.38
CA LEU A 27 5.53 3.17 -2.11
C LEU A 27 4.40 4.08 -1.61
N LYS A 28 4.72 5.08 -0.79
CA LYS A 28 3.77 6.09 -0.32
C LYS A 28 3.21 6.92 -1.48
N ALA A 29 4.07 7.35 -2.42
CA ALA A 29 3.64 8.08 -3.60
C ALA A 29 2.73 7.24 -4.51
N GLU A 30 3.04 5.96 -4.72
CA GLU A 30 2.17 5.04 -5.47
C GLU A 30 0.81 4.84 -4.80
N ILE A 31 0.78 4.70 -3.47
CA ILE A 31 -0.47 4.58 -2.70
C ILE A 31 -1.28 5.87 -2.80
N ALA A 32 -0.64 7.04 -2.68
CA ALA A 32 -1.29 8.34 -2.82
C ALA A 32 -1.92 8.49 -4.21
N ALA A 33 -1.16 8.22 -5.28
CA ALA A 33 -1.68 8.28 -6.65
C ALA A 33 -2.89 7.35 -6.85
N LYS A 34 -2.89 6.15 -6.26
CA LYS A 34 -4.03 5.21 -6.29
C LYS A 34 -5.23 5.71 -5.50
N LEU A 35 -5.02 6.38 -4.37
CA LEU A 35 -6.09 6.97 -3.56
C LEU A 35 -6.70 8.18 -4.28
N ASP A 36 -5.87 9.03 -4.88
CA ASP A 36 -6.29 10.19 -5.67
C ASP A 36 -7.06 9.78 -6.91
N ALA A 37 -6.59 8.74 -7.63
CA ALA A 37 -7.30 8.17 -8.78
C ALA A 37 -8.68 7.58 -8.39
N LYS A 38 -8.84 7.16 -7.13
CA LYS A 38 -10.12 6.71 -6.56
C LYS A 38 -10.97 7.86 -6.01
N GLY A 39 -10.49 9.10 -6.09
CA GLY A 39 -11.19 10.28 -5.58
C GLY A 39 -11.21 10.37 -4.04
N VAL A 40 -10.32 9.64 -3.35
CA VAL A 40 -10.18 9.76 -1.90
C VAL A 40 -9.55 11.12 -1.60
N LYS A 41 -10.18 11.91 -0.73
CA LYS A 41 -9.69 13.24 -0.31
C LYS A 41 -9.63 13.31 1.21
N GLY A 42 -8.82 14.24 1.73
CA GLY A 42 -8.69 14.45 3.19
C GLY A 42 -7.99 13.29 3.90
N TYR A 43 -7.02 12.67 3.24
CA TYR A 43 -6.22 11.60 3.83
C TYR A 43 -4.76 11.99 3.97
N THR A 44 -4.09 11.33 4.91
CA THR A 44 -2.65 11.45 5.12
C THR A 44 -2.04 10.05 5.17
N LEU A 45 -0.84 9.91 4.62
CA LEU A 45 -0.05 8.68 4.69
C LEU A 45 1.18 8.94 5.56
N GLU A 46 1.27 8.24 6.69
CA GLU A 46 2.39 8.29 7.62
C GLU A 46 3.23 7.02 7.51
N ILE A 47 4.55 7.15 7.65
CA ILE A 47 5.46 6.00 7.71
C ILE A 47 5.81 5.78 9.17
N VAL A 48 5.44 4.63 9.70
CA VAL A 48 5.70 4.22 11.08
C VAL A 48 6.59 2.99 11.12
N ASN A 49 7.17 2.70 12.29
CA ASN A 49 7.86 1.43 12.48
C ASN A 49 6.82 0.31 12.63
N LYS A 50 7.19 -0.89 12.17
CA LYS A 50 6.29 -2.05 12.25
C LYS A 50 5.91 -2.37 13.69
N GLY A 51 4.61 -2.61 13.89
CA GLY A 51 4.07 -2.95 15.21
C GLY A 51 3.74 -1.75 16.09
N GLU A 52 3.94 -0.52 15.60
CA GLU A 52 3.40 0.65 16.24
C GLU A 52 1.85 0.64 16.11
N PRO A 53 1.08 0.89 17.18
CA PRO A 53 -0.38 0.94 17.13
C PRO A 53 -0.84 2.18 16.34
N ALA A 54 -0.78 2.09 15.01
CA ALA A 54 -1.00 3.20 14.12
C ALA A 54 -2.08 2.85 13.08
N GLY A 55 -3.26 3.45 13.27
CA GLY A 55 -4.33 3.55 12.27
C GLY A 55 -4.55 2.32 11.37
N LYS A 56 -4.81 2.57 10.08
CA LYS A 56 -5.00 1.52 9.08
C LYS A 56 -3.72 1.38 8.25
N VAL A 57 -3.03 0.24 8.35
CA VAL A 57 -1.87 -0.05 7.50
C VAL A 57 -2.32 -0.30 6.06
N VAL A 58 -1.74 0.43 5.11
CA VAL A 58 -2.04 0.35 3.67
C VAL A 58 -0.83 -0.11 2.84
N GLY A 59 0.34 -0.24 3.45
CA GLY A 59 1.54 -0.79 2.80
C GLY A 59 2.65 -1.09 3.81
N THR A 60 3.62 -1.90 3.38
CA THR A 60 4.85 -2.19 4.12
C THR A 60 6.05 -1.91 3.21
N CYS A 61 7.09 -1.30 3.74
CA CYS A 61 8.26 -0.84 2.97
C CYS A 61 9.57 -1.16 3.72
N GLU A 62 10.72 -0.89 3.10
CA GLU A 62 12.05 -1.20 3.66
C GLU A 62 12.24 -2.67 4.08
N GLY A 63 11.67 -3.60 3.31
CA GLY A 63 11.75 -5.03 3.61
C GLY A 63 10.83 -5.47 4.75
N GLY A 64 9.87 -4.64 5.14
CA GLY A 64 8.88 -4.95 6.17
C GLY A 64 9.28 -4.49 7.57
N THR A 65 10.23 -3.57 7.71
CA THR A 65 10.59 -2.90 8.97
C THR A 65 9.69 -1.70 9.26
N LYS A 66 9.11 -1.11 8.21
CA LYS A 66 8.23 0.06 8.28
C LYS A 66 6.90 -0.21 7.61
N GLU A 67 5.88 0.50 8.08
CA GLU A 67 4.50 0.40 7.64
C GLU A 67 4.01 1.79 7.22
N ILE A 68 3.20 1.84 6.16
CA ILE A 68 2.54 3.06 5.70
C ILE A 68 1.12 3.02 6.22
N VAL A 69 0.78 3.98 7.06
CA VAL A 69 -0.49 4.08 7.75
C VAL A 69 -1.32 5.19 7.13
N TYR A 70 -2.56 4.83 6.82
CA TYR A 70 -3.58 5.74 6.35
C TYR A 70 -4.31 6.37 7.54
N ARG A 71 -4.34 7.70 7.54
CA ARG A 71 -5.18 8.53 8.42
C ARG A 71 -6.21 9.27 7.57
N ARG A 72 -7.43 9.34 8.06
CA ARG A 72 -8.49 10.18 7.47
C ARG A 72 -8.79 11.29 8.46
N GLY A 73 -8.72 12.53 7.99
CA GLY A 73 -9.21 13.71 8.72
C GLY A 73 -10.71 13.88 8.54
#